data_AF-A0A9P8S7L4-F1
#
_entry.id   AF-A0A9P8S7L4-F1
#
_cell.length_a   1.000
_cell.length_b   1.000
_cell.length_c   1.000
_cell.angle_alpha   90.00
_cell.angle_beta   90.00
_cell.angle_gamma   90.00
#
_symmetry.space_group_name_H-M   'P 1'
#
loop_
_entity.id
_entity.type
_entity.pdbx_description
1 polymer ?
#
loop_
_entity_poly.entity_id
_entity_poly.type
_entity_poly.pdbx_seq_one_letter_code
_entity_poly.pdbx_strand_id
1 'polypeptide(L)'
;MYDNQPRLPHDSGRAISTEALGKLGVLYFHFANIADVDRLAADRGYKNRDEITVSPEKMGGMYEDKVKMFFNEHLHEDEEIRYIKGGQGFFDVRSKDDNWVRVRLEKDDLLILPAGIYHRFTTDEANVPVPRIVRTCHEALQGRAQMDAIEQKRRAEGEFVPRHMPKARKYVHPRDRELAGSMDSLPYENAPDVPDGNSNKPRLQLPASCDPPSMSSPAKQLVWIIFGGTGHMGRSLVKYALSRGDLVTSVGRIHESNIDDIANIHHDNCLGALCDVRSRDSVAKVVQDALDRFRRFDVVANCSGHGVIGSCEDQDEHDLRNQFETNFIGTLHIIHTTLPYFRRQNSGRYLIFSSTSGALGVPGLGPYCATKYAVEGLIEAMLYETDSFNVRATLIEPGLVRRDEPDTGDSPLPTWGHFLIKPSSNGYGNATSPALHARRMVQWLGDRQPTSAVKCAELVWQLAHCTYPPLRLLLGSYAIESIRDRMRSVTEELEDWKHLNFATAGQESERDDKE
;
A
#
# COMPACT_ATOMS: atom_id res chain seq x y z
N MET A 1 -0.28 -17.63 -21.43
CA MET A 1 -0.38 -16.87 -22.70
C MET A 1 -1.71 -16.08 -22.78
N TYR A 2 -2.21 -15.52 -21.66
CA TYR A 2 -3.51 -14.81 -21.58
C TYR A 2 -3.40 -13.27 -21.62
N ASP A 3 -2.18 -12.70 -21.57
CA ASP A 3 -1.94 -11.25 -21.49
C ASP A 3 -1.73 -10.54 -22.83
N ASN A 4 -1.72 -11.24 -23.95
CA ASN A 4 -1.22 -10.64 -25.19
C ASN A 4 -2.28 -9.86 -26.00
N GLN A 5 -3.59 -10.03 -25.75
CA GLN A 5 -4.66 -9.37 -26.55
C GLN A 5 -5.94 -9.05 -25.73
N PRO A 6 -5.89 -8.04 -24.83
CA PRO A 6 -6.97 -7.75 -23.88
C PRO A 6 -8.27 -7.23 -24.52
N ARG A 7 -8.19 -6.59 -25.69
CA ARG A 7 -9.30 -5.91 -26.38
C ARG A 7 -10.20 -6.83 -27.22
N LEU A 8 -9.90 -8.13 -27.31
CA LEU A 8 -10.67 -9.08 -28.10
C LEU A 8 -11.84 -9.69 -27.31
N PRO A 9 -12.94 -10.09 -27.97
CA PRO A 9 -13.91 -11.00 -27.37
C PRO A 9 -13.20 -12.30 -26.97
N HIS A 10 -13.36 -12.72 -25.72
CA HIS A 10 -12.87 -14.03 -25.27
C HIS A 10 -14.04 -15.02 -25.21
N ASP A 11 -13.91 -16.13 -25.95
CA ASP A 11 -14.91 -17.19 -25.98
C ASP A 11 -14.37 -18.45 -25.27
N SER A 12 -14.79 -18.65 -24.02
CA SER A 12 -14.48 -19.86 -23.24
C SER A 12 -15.44 -21.04 -23.50
N GLY A 13 -16.37 -20.91 -24.44
CA GLY A 13 -17.37 -21.92 -24.80
C GLY A 13 -18.53 -22.10 -23.80
N ARG A 14 -18.47 -21.51 -22.60
CA ARG A 14 -19.45 -21.74 -21.52
C ARG A 14 -20.27 -20.51 -21.20
N ALA A 15 -21.51 -20.39 -21.67
CA ALA A 15 -22.36 -19.26 -21.33
C ALA A 15 -22.69 -19.15 -19.82
N ILE A 16 -22.70 -17.92 -19.29
CA ILE A 16 -23.13 -17.54 -17.94
C ILE A 16 -24.44 -16.77 -18.08
N SER A 17 -25.44 -17.13 -17.26
CA SER A 17 -26.74 -16.44 -17.22
C SER A 17 -26.71 -15.19 -16.33
N THR A 18 -27.66 -14.29 -16.55
CA THR A 18 -27.91 -13.11 -15.70
C THR A 18 -28.06 -13.48 -14.23
N GLU A 19 -28.75 -14.58 -13.93
CA GLU A 19 -28.93 -15.09 -12.58
C GLU A 19 -27.59 -15.50 -11.93
N ALA A 20 -26.69 -16.10 -12.70
CA ALA A 20 -25.35 -16.46 -12.21
C ALA A 20 -24.47 -15.22 -11.98
N LEU A 21 -24.61 -14.18 -12.78
CA LEU A 21 -23.96 -12.89 -12.55
C LEU A 21 -24.53 -12.20 -11.28
N GLY A 22 -25.85 -12.25 -11.08
CA GLY A 22 -26.51 -11.76 -9.88
C GLY A 22 -26.08 -12.49 -8.59
N LYS A 23 -25.72 -13.78 -8.66
CA LYS A 23 -25.13 -14.53 -7.53
C LYS A 23 -23.75 -14.01 -7.11
N LEU A 24 -23.07 -13.26 -7.97
CA LEU A 24 -21.85 -12.53 -7.65
C LEU A 24 -22.13 -11.14 -7.07
N GLY A 25 -23.40 -10.74 -6.97
CA GLY A 25 -23.83 -9.40 -6.54
C GLY A 25 -23.74 -8.35 -7.65
N VAL A 26 -23.38 -8.73 -8.87
CA VAL A 26 -23.31 -7.83 -10.03
C VAL A 26 -24.69 -7.72 -10.66
N LEU A 27 -25.25 -6.51 -10.69
CA LEU A 27 -26.54 -6.21 -11.31
C LEU A 27 -26.35 -5.58 -12.68
N TYR A 28 -27.32 -5.80 -13.56
CA TYR A 28 -27.31 -5.23 -14.91
C TYR A 28 -28.64 -4.57 -15.21
N PHE A 29 -28.57 -3.41 -15.85
CA PHE A 29 -29.71 -2.65 -16.33
C PHE A 29 -29.42 -2.13 -17.73
N HIS A 30 -30.49 -1.79 -18.46
CA HIS A 30 -30.39 -1.09 -19.73
C HIS A 30 -31.29 0.14 -19.67
N PHE A 31 -30.68 1.32 -19.75
CA PHE A 31 -31.36 2.62 -19.64
C PHE A 31 -31.06 3.48 -20.85
N ALA A 32 -32.06 3.60 -21.73
CA ALA A 32 -31.99 4.43 -22.93
C ALA A 32 -31.88 5.94 -22.62
N ASN A 33 -32.24 6.34 -21.38
CA ASN A 33 -32.19 7.73 -20.94
C ASN A 33 -31.42 7.87 -19.63
N ILE A 34 -30.60 8.92 -19.55
CA ILE A 34 -29.83 9.22 -18.34
C ILE A 34 -30.71 9.54 -17.13
N ALA A 35 -31.92 10.06 -17.36
CA ALA A 35 -32.88 10.34 -16.29
C ALA A 35 -33.24 9.07 -15.49
N ASP A 36 -33.20 7.89 -16.11
CA ASP A 36 -33.45 6.62 -15.42
C ASP A 36 -32.26 6.19 -14.55
N VAL A 37 -31.04 6.49 -15.02
CA VAL A 37 -29.80 6.33 -14.23
C VAL A 37 -29.81 7.28 -13.03
N ASP A 38 -30.23 8.52 -13.23
CA ASP A 38 -30.31 9.53 -12.17
C ASP A 38 -31.34 9.14 -11.10
N ARG A 39 -32.50 8.58 -11.51
CA ARG A 39 -33.50 8.02 -10.59
C ARG A 39 -32.95 6.82 -9.82
N LEU A 40 -32.29 5.88 -10.48
CA LEU A 40 -31.66 4.73 -9.83
C LEU A 40 -30.57 5.18 -8.84
N ALA A 41 -29.78 6.19 -9.20
CA ALA A 41 -28.76 6.76 -8.35
C ALA A 41 -29.38 7.38 -7.09
N ALA A 42 -30.42 8.18 -7.24
CA ALA A 42 -31.15 8.80 -6.14
C ALA A 42 -31.82 7.74 -5.22
N ASP A 43 -32.50 6.75 -5.81
CA ASP A 43 -33.18 5.67 -5.08
C ASP A 43 -32.19 4.87 -4.21
N ARG A 44 -30.94 4.71 -4.66
CA ARG A 44 -29.89 3.95 -3.96
C ARG A 44 -28.93 4.83 -3.14
N GLY A 45 -29.21 6.13 -3.00
CA GLY A 45 -28.47 7.03 -2.10
C GLY A 45 -27.03 7.31 -2.54
N TYR A 46 -26.80 7.39 -3.85
CA TYR A 46 -25.50 7.65 -4.45
C TYR A 46 -25.20 9.16 -4.55
N LYS A 47 -24.02 9.62 -4.12
CA LYS A 47 -23.75 11.07 -3.95
C LYS A 47 -22.74 11.72 -4.91
N ASN A 48 -21.79 10.96 -5.46
CA ASN A 48 -20.69 11.50 -6.28
C ASN A 48 -20.89 11.16 -7.75
N ARG A 49 -20.41 11.94 -8.74
CA ARG A 49 -20.54 11.58 -10.16
C ARG A 49 -19.35 12.06 -10.98
N ASP A 50 -18.63 11.11 -11.55
CA ASP A 50 -17.61 11.39 -12.57
C ASP A 50 -18.11 11.07 -13.99
N GLU A 51 -17.48 11.66 -15.01
CA GLU A 51 -17.68 11.28 -16.41
C GLU A 51 -16.33 11.26 -17.14
N ILE A 52 -15.97 10.12 -17.76
CA ILE A 52 -14.76 9.97 -18.55
C ILE A 52 -15.09 9.69 -20.03
N THR A 53 -14.17 10.01 -20.93
CA THR A 53 -14.27 9.64 -22.35
C THR A 53 -12.93 9.05 -22.77
N VAL A 54 -12.91 7.74 -23.07
CA VAL A 54 -11.69 7.00 -23.39
C VAL A 54 -11.59 6.83 -24.91
N SER A 55 -10.92 7.74 -25.60
CA SER A 55 -10.69 7.64 -27.06
C SER A 55 -9.31 8.15 -27.46
N PRO A 56 -8.73 7.66 -28.57
CA PRO A 56 -7.46 8.17 -29.10
C PRO A 56 -7.52 9.67 -29.37
N GLU A 57 -8.64 10.15 -29.91
CA GLU A 57 -8.86 11.57 -30.25
C GLU A 57 -8.79 12.48 -29.01
N LYS A 58 -9.35 12.05 -27.87
CA LYS A 58 -9.42 12.86 -26.65
C LYS A 58 -8.21 12.68 -25.74
N MET A 59 -7.52 11.54 -25.82
CA MET A 59 -6.38 11.21 -24.96
C MET A 59 -5.01 11.33 -25.65
N GLY A 60 -4.97 11.47 -26.97
CA GLY A 60 -3.74 11.61 -27.75
C GLY A 60 -2.73 10.50 -27.44
N GLY A 61 -1.46 10.89 -27.24
CA GLY A 61 -0.38 9.95 -26.93
C GLY A 61 -0.52 9.18 -25.61
N MET A 62 -1.42 9.59 -24.71
CA MET A 62 -1.66 8.91 -23.42
C MET A 62 -2.71 7.79 -23.49
N TYR A 63 -3.37 7.62 -24.64
CA TYR A 63 -4.49 6.68 -24.79
C TYR A 63 -4.09 5.24 -24.43
N GLU A 64 -3.02 4.72 -25.03
CA GLU A 64 -2.60 3.33 -24.85
C GLU A 64 -2.21 3.02 -23.40
N ASP A 65 -1.52 3.95 -22.73
CA ASP A 65 -1.12 3.77 -21.34
C ASP A 65 -2.32 3.83 -20.38
N LYS A 66 -3.30 4.68 -20.67
CA LYS A 66 -4.55 4.75 -19.89
C LYS A 66 -5.39 3.48 -20.06
N VAL A 67 -5.50 2.94 -21.27
CA VAL A 67 -6.23 1.68 -21.49
C VAL A 67 -5.55 0.51 -20.77
N LYS A 68 -4.20 0.45 -20.76
CA LYS A 68 -3.47 -0.53 -19.95
C LYS A 68 -3.75 -0.36 -18.46
N MET A 69 -3.76 0.89 -17.97
CA MET A 69 -4.07 1.20 -16.58
C MET A 69 -5.48 0.74 -16.19
N PHE A 70 -6.50 0.97 -17.02
CA PHE A 70 -7.87 0.49 -16.75
C PHE A 70 -8.02 -1.03 -16.78
N PHE A 71 -7.14 -1.71 -17.52
CA PHE A 71 -7.11 -3.16 -17.60
C PHE A 71 -6.36 -3.81 -16.42
N ASN A 72 -5.70 -3.01 -15.57
CA ASN A 72 -5.19 -3.51 -14.31
C ASN A 72 -6.36 -3.89 -13.40
N GLU A 73 -6.27 -5.08 -12.83
CA GLU A 73 -7.21 -5.56 -11.83
C GLU A 73 -7.21 -4.63 -10.62
N HIS A 74 -8.40 -4.21 -10.19
CA HIS A 74 -8.58 -3.38 -9.01
C HIS A 74 -9.83 -3.79 -8.23
N LEU A 75 -9.77 -3.58 -6.92
CA LEU A 75 -10.83 -3.90 -5.96
C LEU A 75 -11.57 -2.62 -5.61
N HIS A 76 -12.89 -2.63 -5.67
CA HIS A 76 -13.70 -1.53 -5.16
C HIS A 76 -14.18 -1.81 -3.75
N GLU A 77 -13.97 -0.87 -2.83
CA GLU A 77 -14.39 -1.00 -1.43
C GLU A 77 -15.89 -0.70 -1.25
N ASP A 78 -16.50 0.02 -2.20
CA ASP A 78 -17.91 0.41 -2.24
C ASP A 78 -18.66 -0.18 -3.44
N GLU A 79 -19.99 -0.17 -3.39
CA GLU A 79 -20.85 -0.45 -4.54
C GLU A 79 -20.71 0.67 -5.59
N GLU A 80 -20.58 0.32 -6.87
CA GLU A 80 -20.32 1.27 -7.96
C GLU A 80 -21.22 1.03 -9.18
N ILE A 81 -21.73 2.12 -9.75
CA ILE A 81 -22.43 2.13 -11.04
C ILE A 81 -21.42 2.32 -12.20
N ARG A 82 -21.60 1.57 -13.29
CA ARG A 82 -20.85 1.72 -14.55
C ARG A 82 -21.84 1.80 -15.70
N TYR A 83 -22.18 3.01 -16.14
CA TYR A 83 -23.07 3.27 -17.27
C TYR A 83 -22.30 3.55 -18.56
N ILE A 84 -22.80 3.10 -19.70
CA ILE A 84 -22.17 3.24 -21.02
C ILE A 84 -22.99 4.19 -21.89
N LYS A 85 -22.63 5.47 -21.96
CA LYS A 85 -23.40 6.48 -22.73
C LYS A 85 -23.14 6.49 -24.24
N GLY A 86 -22.22 5.68 -24.75
CA GLY A 86 -21.89 5.57 -26.18
C GLY A 86 -20.88 4.46 -26.43
N GLY A 87 -21.01 3.74 -27.57
CA GLY A 87 -20.30 2.54 -28.07
C GLY A 87 -20.11 1.38 -27.07
N GLN A 88 -19.03 0.58 -27.16
CA GLN A 88 -18.84 -0.68 -26.45
C GLN A 88 -17.47 -0.93 -25.78
N GLY A 89 -17.43 -1.89 -24.85
CA GLY A 89 -16.22 -2.38 -24.19
C GLY A 89 -16.45 -3.64 -23.35
N PHE A 90 -15.41 -4.08 -22.62
CA PHE A 90 -15.46 -5.26 -21.77
C PHE A 90 -15.17 -4.90 -20.31
N PHE A 91 -16.04 -5.38 -19.42
CA PHE A 91 -15.82 -5.44 -17.98
C PHE A 91 -15.56 -6.88 -17.58
N ASP A 92 -14.38 -7.15 -17.03
CA ASP A 92 -14.11 -8.46 -16.43
C ASP A 92 -14.33 -8.37 -14.93
N VAL A 93 -15.15 -9.26 -14.37
CA VAL A 93 -15.40 -9.36 -12.93
C VAL A 93 -14.93 -10.71 -12.40
N ARG A 94 -14.37 -10.74 -11.20
CA ARG A 94 -13.85 -11.97 -10.58
C ARG A 94 -14.95 -12.70 -9.83
N SER A 95 -15.14 -13.98 -10.15
CA SER A 95 -16.10 -14.85 -9.47
C SER A 95 -15.55 -15.38 -8.14
N LYS A 96 -16.42 -15.94 -7.29
CA LYS A 96 -16.05 -16.57 -6.00
C LYS A 96 -15.07 -17.74 -6.16
N ASP A 97 -15.07 -18.39 -7.32
CA ASP A 97 -14.17 -19.49 -7.68
C ASP A 97 -12.85 -18.99 -8.33
N ASP A 98 -12.52 -17.71 -8.18
CA ASP A 98 -11.33 -17.07 -8.75
C ASP A 98 -11.28 -16.99 -10.28
N ASN A 99 -12.41 -17.21 -10.97
CA ASN A 99 -12.48 -17.15 -12.43
C ASN A 99 -12.91 -15.77 -12.93
N TRP A 100 -12.32 -15.29 -14.02
CA TRP A 100 -12.77 -14.10 -14.75
C TRP A 100 -14.07 -14.36 -15.51
N VAL A 101 -15.03 -13.47 -15.32
CA VAL A 101 -16.27 -13.39 -16.08
C VAL A 101 -16.23 -12.11 -16.91
N ARG A 102 -16.09 -12.26 -18.23
CA ARG A 102 -16.10 -11.13 -19.17
C ARG A 102 -17.54 -10.76 -19.52
N VAL A 103 -17.89 -9.52 -19.29
CA VAL A 103 -19.17 -8.90 -19.62
C VAL A 103 -18.92 -7.85 -20.70
N ARG A 104 -19.50 -8.06 -21.88
CA ARG A 104 -19.52 -7.04 -22.93
C ARG A 104 -20.65 -6.06 -22.64
N LEU A 105 -20.34 -4.78 -22.62
CA LEU A 105 -21.33 -3.71 -22.47
C LEU A 105 -21.30 -2.80 -23.69
N GLU A 106 -22.47 -2.35 -24.09
CA GLU A 106 -22.69 -1.45 -25.22
C GLU A 106 -23.47 -0.21 -24.75
N LYS A 107 -23.73 0.71 -25.67
CA LYS A 107 -24.45 1.95 -25.37
C LYS A 107 -25.77 1.63 -24.65
N ASP A 108 -26.05 2.42 -23.63
CA ASP A 108 -27.22 2.38 -22.75
C ASP A 108 -27.20 1.23 -21.72
N ASP A 109 -26.16 0.40 -21.71
CA ASP A 109 -25.97 -0.61 -20.66
C ASP A 109 -25.42 0.00 -19.36
N LEU A 110 -25.83 -0.58 -18.23
CA LEU A 110 -25.39 -0.24 -16.88
C LEU A 110 -25.05 -1.51 -16.10
N LEU A 111 -23.89 -1.53 -15.46
CA LEU A 111 -23.55 -2.51 -14.41
C LEU A 111 -23.55 -1.85 -13.04
N ILE A 112 -24.04 -2.56 -12.02
CA ILE A 112 -23.74 -2.26 -10.62
C ILE A 112 -22.77 -3.34 -10.14
N LEU A 113 -21.61 -2.91 -9.66
CA LEU A 113 -20.57 -3.75 -9.11
C LEU A 113 -20.64 -3.67 -7.58
N PRO A 114 -20.76 -4.79 -6.86
CA PRO A 114 -20.86 -4.76 -5.41
C PRO A 114 -19.50 -4.44 -4.77
N ALA A 115 -19.56 -3.87 -3.56
CA ALA A 115 -18.38 -3.72 -2.70
C ALA A 115 -17.62 -5.04 -2.55
N GLY A 116 -16.30 -4.98 -2.66
CA GLY A 116 -15.39 -6.12 -2.49
C GLY A 116 -15.25 -7.03 -3.72
N ILE A 117 -15.71 -6.63 -4.92
CA ILE A 117 -15.46 -7.37 -6.16
C ILE A 117 -14.25 -6.82 -6.92
N TYR A 118 -13.38 -7.71 -7.39
CA TYR A 118 -12.33 -7.36 -8.33
C TYR A 118 -12.90 -7.19 -9.73
N HIS A 119 -12.53 -6.11 -10.39
CA HIS A 119 -12.85 -5.92 -11.79
C HIS A 119 -11.75 -5.20 -12.57
N ARG A 120 -11.87 -5.23 -13.90
CA ARG A 120 -11.04 -4.46 -14.84
C ARG A 120 -11.85 -4.08 -16.07
N PHE A 121 -11.44 -3.02 -16.74
CA PHE A 121 -12.13 -2.50 -17.92
C PHE A 121 -11.17 -2.37 -19.12
N THR A 122 -11.66 -2.66 -20.31
CA THR A 122 -10.96 -2.30 -21.55
C THR A 122 -11.94 -1.96 -22.67
N THR A 123 -11.50 -1.10 -23.57
CA THR A 123 -12.20 -0.83 -24.82
C THR A 123 -12.00 -2.00 -25.78
N ASP A 124 -12.92 -2.18 -26.72
CA ASP A 124 -12.71 -3.15 -27.80
C ASP A 124 -11.84 -2.56 -28.92
N GLU A 125 -11.65 -3.32 -30.00
CA GLU A 125 -10.83 -2.89 -31.14
C GLU A 125 -11.51 -1.84 -32.02
N ALA A 126 -12.81 -1.58 -31.83
CA ALA A 126 -13.54 -0.68 -32.70
C ALA A 126 -13.08 0.79 -32.52
N ASN A 127 -12.43 1.15 -31.40
CA ASN A 127 -11.94 2.51 -31.09
C ASN A 127 -12.97 3.65 -31.31
N VAL A 128 -14.26 3.31 -31.43
CA VAL A 128 -15.40 4.21 -31.47
C VAL A 128 -15.61 4.73 -30.04
N PRO A 129 -16.09 5.97 -29.79
CA PRO A 129 -15.97 6.61 -28.46
C PRO A 129 -16.88 6.03 -27.37
N VAL A 130 -16.27 5.59 -26.24
CA VAL A 130 -16.91 4.86 -25.10
C VAL A 130 -15.96 4.77 -23.89
N PRO A 131 -16.41 4.66 -22.62
CA PRO A 131 -17.73 4.86 -22.01
C PRO A 131 -17.76 6.10 -21.11
N ARG A 132 -18.94 6.70 -20.94
CA ARG A 132 -19.19 7.73 -19.91
C ARG A 132 -19.65 7.07 -18.61
N ILE A 133 -18.67 6.64 -17.83
CA ILE A 133 -18.87 5.96 -16.55
C ILE A 133 -19.30 6.96 -15.49
N VAL A 134 -20.45 6.75 -14.86
CA VAL A 134 -20.94 7.50 -13.69
C VAL A 134 -20.49 6.80 -12.41
N ARG A 135 -19.42 7.28 -11.76
CA ARG A 135 -18.94 6.77 -10.47
C ARG A 135 -19.70 7.43 -9.32
N THR A 136 -20.36 6.65 -8.47
CA THR A 136 -21.08 7.11 -7.26
C THR A 136 -20.78 6.17 -6.06
N CYS A 137 -20.40 6.69 -4.89
CA CYS A 137 -20.20 5.93 -3.63
C CYS A 137 -21.24 6.32 -2.54
N HIS A 138 -21.44 5.46 -1.54
CA HIS A 138 -22.38 5.63 -0.43
C HIS A 138 -21.65 6.08 0.85
N GLU A 139 -22.18 7.07 1.58
CA GLU A 139 -21.80 7.28 2.99
C GLU A 139 -22.48 6.19 3.83
N ALA A 140 -21.72 5.52 4.69
CA ALA A 140 -22.24 4.49 5.57
C ALA A 140 -23.37 5.05 6.46
N LEU A 141 -24.60 4.54 6.33
CA LEU A 141 -25.59 4.34 7.42
C LEU A 141 -26.78 3.50 6.91
N GLN A 142 -27.00 2.35 7.57
CA GLN A 142 -28.21 1.50 7.65
C GLN A 142 -29.19 1.43 6.45
N GLY A 143 -29.38 0.23 5.84
CA GLY A 143 -30.59 0.04 5.03
C GLY A 143 -30.80 -1.17 4.10
N ARG A 144 -30.17 -2.35 4.29
CA ARG A 144 -30.48 -3.50 3.41
C ARG A 144 -31.96 -3.94 3.45
N ALA A 145 -32.61 -3.85 4.60
CA ALA A 145 -33.98 -4.33 4.78
C ALA A 145 -35.05 -3.46 4.09
N GLN A 146 -34.76 -2.17 3.83
CA GLN A 146 -35.71 -1.25 3.19
C GLN A 146 -35.68 -1.39 1.65
N MET A 147 -34.55 -1.84 1.10
CA MET A 147 -34.32 -1.98 -0.34
C MET A 147 -34.96 -3.26 -0.91
N ASP A 148 -34.89 -4.38 -0.19
CA ASP A 148 -35.53 -5.65 -0.60
C ASP A 148 -37.07 -5.51 -0.71
N ALA A 149 -37.68 -4.63 0.11
CA ALA A 149 -39.12 -4.35 0.09
C ALA A 149 -39.56 -3.50 -1.12
N ILE A 150 -38.70 -2.59 -1.58
CA ILE A 150 -38.97 -1.74 -2.76
C ILE A 150 -38.87 -2.56 -4.05
N GLU A 151 -37.90 -3.48 -4.13
CA GLU A 151 -37.73 -4.37 -5.29
C GLU A 151 -38.87 -5.40 -5.42
N GLN A 152 -39.40 -5.92 -4.31
CA GLN A 152 -40.60 -6.77 -4.33
C GLN A 152 -41.84 -6.02 -4.82
N LYS A 153 -42.00 -4.75 -4.43
CA LYS A 153 -43.14 -3.92 -4.82
C LYS A 153 -43.13 -3.58 -6.32
N ARG A 154 -41.96 -3.24 -6.89
CA ARG A 154 -41.82 -2.94 -8.33
C ARG A 154 -42.02 -4.15 -9.24
N ARG A 155 -41.70 -5.37 -8.79
CA ARG A 155 -42.04 -6.61 -9.54
C ARG A 155 -43.54 -6.88 -9.61
N ALA A 156 -44.31 -6.43 -8.62
CA ALA A 156 -45.76 -6.58 -8.59
C ALA A 156 -46.49 -5.54 -9.47
N GLU A 157 -45.87 -4.39 -9.76
CA GLU A 157 -46.48 -3.27 -10.49
C GLU A 157 -46.23 -3.30 -12.02
N GLY A 158 -45.53 -4.31 -12.54
CA GLY A 158 -45.47 -4.58 -13.98
C GLY A 158 -44.56 -3.65 -14.81
N GLU A 159 -43.73 -2.81 -14.19
CA GLU A 159 -42.79 -1.91 -14.89
C GLU A 159 -41.58 -2.62 -15.52
N PHE A 160 -41.46 -3.95 -15.41
CA PHE A 160 -40.26 -4.71 -15.80
C PHE A 160 -40.52 -5.67 -16.96
N VAL A 161 -39.90 -5.40 -18.11
CA VAL A 161 -39.82 -6.35 -19.25
C VAL A 161 -38.37 -6.83 -19.39
N PRO A 162 -38.04 -8.09 -19.02
CA PRO A 162 -36.70 -8.63 -19.25
C PRO A 162 -36.46 -8.78 -20.76
N ARG A 163 -35.48 -8.03 -21.31
CA ARG A 163 -34.92 -8.32 -22.64
C ARG A 163 -33.69 -9.23 -22.52
N HIS A 164 -33.41 -9.98 -23.58
CA HIS A 164 -32.30 -10.93 -23.64
C HIS A 164 -30.95 -10.22 -23.49
N MET A 165 -30.16 -10.68 -22.52
CA MET A 165 -28.80 -10.22 -22.24
C MET A 165 -27.79 -10.76 -23.29
N PRO A 166 -26.69 -10.03 -23.59
CA PRO A 166 -25.56 -10.60 -24.32
C PRO A 166 -24.85 -11.70 -23.51
N LYS A 167 -24.30 -12.71 -24.19
CA LYS A 167 -23.79 -13.95 -23.60
C LYS A 167 -22.49 -13.72 -22.80
N ALA A 168 -22.52 -13.81 -21.47
CA ALA A 168 -21.31 -13.89 -20.61
C ALA A 168 -20.71 -15.32 -20.65
N ARG A 169 -19.41 -15.56 -20.39
CA ARG A 169 -18.83 -16.93 -20.39
C ARG A 169 -17.81 -17.27 -19.27
N LYS A 170 -17.78 -18.53 -18.77
CA LYS A 170 -16.95 -19.07 -17.63
C LYS A 170 -15.70 -19.86 -18.10
N TYR A 171 -14.58 -19.83 -17.37
CA TYR A 171 -13.41 -20.72 -17.59
C TYR A 171 -13.07 -21.59 -16.36
N VAL A 172 -12.41 -22.75 -16.56
CA VAL A 172 -11.77 -23.63 -15.54
C VAL A 172 -10.57 -24.35 -16.20
N HIS A 173 -9.39 -24.35 -15.59
CA HIS A 173 -8.18 -25.00 -16.15
C HIS A 173 -7.92 -26.40 -15.54
N PRO A 174 -7.57 -27.42 -16.34
CA PRO A 174 -7.09 -28.72 -15.85
C PRO A 174 -5.57 -28.83 -16.06
N ARG A 175 -4.75 -28.67 -15.00
CA ARG A 175 -3.33 -29.15 -14.95
C ARG A 175 -2.64 -29.04 -13.57
N ASP A 176 -3.36 -29.20 -12.47
CA ASP A 176 -2.75 -29.42 -11.15
C ASP A 176 -2.54 -30.92 -10.91
N ARG A 177 -1.63 -31.50 -11.69
CA ARG A 177 -0.99 -32.80 -11.42
C ARG A 177 0.12 -32.98 -12.46
N GLU A 178 1.31 -33.32 -11.98
CA GLU A 178 2.56 -33.54 -12.74
C GLU A 178 3.41 -32.30 -12.99
N LEU A 179 4.25 -31.98 -12.01
CA LEU A 179 5.67 -31.63 -12.19
C LEU A 179 6.33 -31.66 -10.80
N ALA A 180 6.40 -32.86 -10.22
CA ALA A 180 7.41 -33.20 -9.22
C ALA A 180 8.52 -33.93 -10.00
N GLY A 181 9.66 -33.27 -10.18
CA GLY A 181 10.81 -33.80 -10.91
C GLY A 181 12.05 -32.96 -10.65
N SER A 182 12.89 -33.46 -9.75
CA SER A 182 14.29 -33.15 -9.42
C SER A 182 15.00 -32.07 -10.25
N MET A 183 15.60 -31.09 -9.56
CA MET A 183 16.85 -30.49 -10.02
C MET A 183 17.75 -30.23 -8.81
N ASP A 184 18.87 -30.95 -8.80
CA ASP A 184 19.88 -30.98 -7.77
C ASP A 184 20.62 -29.65 -7.60
N SER A 185 21.16 -29.50 -6.38
CA SER A 185 22.07 -28.47 -5.89
C SER A 185 23.31 -28.26 -6.76
N LEU A 186 23.70 -26.99 -6.97
CA LEU A 186 25.08 -26.62 -7.30
C LEU A 186 25.57 -25.47 -6.39
N PRO A 187 26.87 -25.43 -6.02
CA PRO A 187 27.40 -24.56 -4.98
C PRO A 187 27.75 -23.16 -5.51
N TYR A 188 27.66 -22.17 -4.62
CA TYR A 188 28.10 -20.79 -4.81
C TYR A 188 29.63 -20.71 -4.82
N GLU A 189 30.23 -20.28 -5.93
CA GLU A 189 31.61 -19.78 -5.96
C GLU A 189 31.65 -18.34 -6.51
N ASN A 190 32.54 -17.56 -5.90
CA ASN A 190 32.77 -16.13 -6.09
C ASN A 190 32.89 -15.69 -7.55
N ALA A 191 32.19 -14.62 -7.93
CA ALA A 191 32.47 -13.86 -9.15
C ALA A 191 32.45 -12.34 -8.86
N PRO A 192 33.49 -11.58 -9.25
CA PRO A 192 33.47 -10.12 -9.22
C PRO A 192 32.63 -9.56 -10.38
N ASP A 193 31.91 -8.47 -10.14
CA ASP A 193 31.08 -7.78 -11.12
C ASP A 193 31.93 -7.30 -12.33
N VAL A 194 31.71 -7.94 -13.49
CA VAL A 194 32.03 -7.37 -14.80
C VAL A 194 30.77 -6.63 -15.28
N PRO A 195 30.87 -5.40 -15.81
CA PRO A 195 29.69 -4.65 -16.23
C PRO A 195 29.07 -5.31 -17.46
N ASP A 196 27.94 -5.99 -17.26
CA ASP A 196 27.14 -6.57 -18.34
C ASP A 196 26.39 -5.46 -19.08
N GLY A 197 26.94 -5.07 -20.23
CA GLY A 197 26.38 -4.07 -21.12
C GLY A 197 25.21 -4.60 -21.95
N ASN A 198 24.15 -5.14 -21.35
CA ASN A 198 22.86 -5.28 -22.05
C ASN A 198 21.61 -5.62 -21.18
N SER A 199 21.45 -5.06 -19.98
CA SER A 199 20.16 -5.18 -19.27
C SER A 199 19.25 -3.99 -19.59
N ASN A 200 18.33 -4.14 -20.54
CA ASN A 200 17.30 -3.13 -20.88
C ASN A 200 16.21 -3.01 -19.79
N LYS A 201 16.50 -3.38 -18.55
CA LYS A 201 15.61 -3.23 -17.39
C LYS A 201 15.88 -1.86 -16.78
N PRO A 202 14.84 -1.04 -16.50
CA PRO A 202 15.04 0.23 -15.82
C PRO A 202 15.71 -0.03 -14.47
N ARG A 203 16.89 0.58 -14.27
CA ARG A 203 17.63 0.53 -13.00
C ARG A 203 16.76 1.18 -11.93
N LEU A 204 16.64 0.53 -10.78
CA LEU A 204 15.89 1.08 -9.65
C LEU A 204 16.66 2.28 -9.10
N GLN A 205 16.18 3.49 -9.35
CA GLN A 205 16.89 4.73 -9.04
C GLN A 205 15.93 5.76 -8.46
N LEU A 206 16.36 6.46 -7.41
CA LEU A 206 15.65 7.63 -6.90
C LEU A 206 15.62 8.78 -7.93
N PRO A 207 14.64 9.71 -7.85
CA PRO A 207 14.58 10.87 -8.73
C PRO A 207 15.87 11.71 -8.66
N ALA A 208 16.27 12.28 -9.80
CA ALA A 208 17.44 13.16 -9.87
C ALA A 208 17.33 14.39 -8.95
N SER A 209 16.11 14.82 -8.62
CA SER A 209 15.85 15.89 -7.65
C SER A 209 16.36 15.58 -6.24
N CYS A 210 16.56 14.30 -5.89
CA CYS A 210 17.14 13.90 -4.61
C CYS A 210 18.67 13.87 -4.62
N ASP A 211 19.30 14.07 -5.80
CA ASP A 211 20.74 13.91 -6.04
C ASP A 211 21.29 12.58 -5.46
N PRO A 212 20.80 11.43 -5.95
CA PRO A 212 21.26 10.11 -5.49
C PRO A 212 22.64 9.75 -6.07
N PRO A 213 23.28 8.68 -5.54
CA PRO A 213 24.51 8.15 -6.12
C PRO A 213 24.41 7.92 -7.63
N SER A 214 25.40 8.42 -8.37
CA SER A 214 25.49 8.35 -9.82
C SER A 214 26.94 8.20 -10.27
N MET A 215 27.18 7.99 -11.57
CA MET A 215 28.55 7.93 -12.11
C MET A 215 29.31 9.25 -11.90
N SER A 216 28.61 10.39 -11.91
CA SER A 216 29.17 11.71 -11.68
C SER A 216 29.33 12.06 -10.19
N SER A 217 28.61 11.36 -9.30
CA SER A 217 28.67 11.54 -7.84
C SER A 217 28.62 10.16 -7.18
N PRO A 218 29.76 9.44 -7.12
CA PRO A 218 29.78 8.06 -6.63
C PRO A 218 29.48 8.02 -5.13
N ALA A 219 28.80 6.95 -4.70
CA ALA A 219 28.58 6.68 -3.28
C ALA A 219 29.93 6.57 -2.55
N LYS A 220 30.02 7.19 -1.38
CA LYS A 220 31.16 7.05 -0.44
C LYS A 220 30.76 6.06 0.64
N GLN A 221 31.73 5.32 1.18
CA GLN A 221 31.49 4.42 2.30
C GLN A 221 30.86 5.18 3.49
N LEU A 222 29.72 4.70 3.95
CA LEU A 222 29.03 5.21 5.14
C LEU A 222 29.10 4.20 6.28
N VAL A 223 28.96 4.71 7.51
CA VAL A 223 28.85 3.89 8.71
C VAL A 223 27.43 3.94 9.27
N TRP A 224 26.80 2.78 9.36
CA TRP A 224 25.39 2.59 9.68
C TRP A 224 25.19 2.00 11.06
N ILE A 225 24.15 2.44 11.77
CA ILE A 225 23.55 1.70 12.89
C ILE A 225 22.12 1.34 12.47
N ILE A 226 21.83 0.05 12.39
CA ILE A 226 20.54 -0.47 11.91
C ILE A 226 19.83 -1.20 13.06
N PHE A 227 18.87 -0.52 13.69
CA PHE A 227 17.98 -1.12 14.69
C PHE A 227 16.95 -2.02 14.01
N GLY A 228 16.75 -3.23 14.54
CA GLY A 228 15.88 -4.24 13.92
C GLY A 228 16.53 -4.99 12.75
N GLY A 229 17.86 -5.14 12.78
CA GLY A 229 18.65 -5.80 11.73
C GLY A 229 18.36 -7.29 11.53
N THR A 230 17.69 -7.94 12.48
CA THR A 230 17.24 -9.34 12.38
C THR A 230 15.82 -9.49 11.81
N GLY A 231 15.05 -8.40 11.74
CA GLY A 231 13.73 -8.38 11.11
C GLY A 231 13.80 -8.33 9.58
N HIS A 232 12.67 -8.56 8.91
CA HIS A 232 12.64 -8.70 7.45
C HIS A 232 13.28 -7.52 6.69
N MET A 233 12.83 -6.30 6.98
CA MET A 233 13.34 -5.09 6.31
C MET A 233 14.76 -4.75 6.73
N GLY A 234 15.06 -4.84 8.04
CA GLY A 234 16.38 -4.54 8.57
C GLY A 234 17.44 -5.49 8.02
N ARG A 235 17.15 -6.78 7.93
CA ARG A 235 18.07 -7.79 7.38
C ARG A 235 18.43 -7.53 5.93
N SER A 236 17.44 -7.22 5.08
CA SER A 236 17.70 -6.86 3.69
C SER A 236 18.52 -5.57 3.57
N LEU A 237 18.26 -4.57 4.41
CA LEU A 237 19.04 -3.33 4.43
C LEU A 237 20.50 -3.56 4.87
N VAL A 238 20.72 -4.35 5.93
CA VAL A 238 22.06 -4.74 6.41
C VAL A 238 22.84 -5.41 5.29
N LYS A 239 22.27 -6.45 4.66
CA LYS A 239 22.91 -7.17 3.56
C LYS A 239 23.24 -6.24 2.39
N TYR A 240 22.31 -5.37 2.01
CA TYR A 240 22.50 -4.47 0.89
C TYR A 240 23.60 -3.44 1.17
N ALA A 241 23.60 -2.79 2.34
CA ALA A 241 24.64 -1.84 2.72
C ALA A 241 26.03 -2.51 2.74
N LEU A 242 26.15 -3.69 3.34
CA LEU A 242 27.41 -4.46 3.33
C LEU A 242 27.87 -4.82 1.92
N SER A 243 26.96 -5.23 1.03
CA SER A 243 27.29 -5.54 -0.38
C SER A 243 27.80 -4.32 -1.17
N ARG A 244 27.51 -3.11 -0.69
CA ARG A 244 28.00 -1.84 -1.24
C ARG A 244 29.28 -1.37 -0.57
N GLY A 245 29.84 -2.15 0.34
CA GLY A 245 31.08 -1.88 1.04
C GLY A 245 30.94 -0.99 2.27
N ASP A 246 29.72 -0.65 2.70
CA ASP A 246 29.49 0.15 3.91
C ASP A 246 29.85 -0.61 5.19
N LEU A 247 30.02 0.13 6.29
CA LEU A 247 30.23 -0.42 7.63
C LEU A 247 28.90 -0.43 8.38
N VAL A 248 28.53 -1.54 9.01
CA VAL A 248 27.19 -1.71 9.59
C VAL A 248 27.27 -2.25 11.00
N THR A 249 26.63 -1.55 11.94
CA THR A 249 26.23 -2.13 13.22
C THR A 249 24.82 -2.70 13.06
N SER A 250 24.71 -4.03 12.97
CA SER A 250 23.44 -4.75 12.84
C SER A 250 22.90 -5.08 14.22
N VAL A 251 21.73 -4.52 14.56
CA VAL A 251 21.20 -4.58 15.92
C VAL A 251 19.94 -5.46 15.96
N GLY A 252 20.05 -6.62 16.58
CA GLY A 252 18.93 -7.51 16.88
C GLY A 252 18.25 -7.19 18.20
N ARG A 253 17.20 -7.94 18.53
CA ARG A 253 16.44 -7.78 19.78
C ARG A 253 16.97 -8.72 20.87
N ILE A 254 17.20 -8.19 22.07
CA ILE A 254 17.62 -9.01 23.22
C ILE A 254 16.55 -10.10 23.50
N HIS A 255 17.00 -11.30 23.88
CA HIS A 255 16.19 -12.48 24.22
C HIS A 255 15.43 -13.14 23.06
N GLU A 256 15.31 -12.49 21.91
CA GLU A 256 14.67 -13.05 20.71
C GLU A 256 15.67 -13.36 19.60
N SER A 257 16.71 -12.53 19.44
CA SER A 257 17.76 -12.72 18.45
C SER A 257 18.97 -13.42 19.05
N ASN A 258 19.57 -14.34 18.31
CA ASN A 258 20.88 -14.89 18.65
C ASN A 258 21.97 -13.97 18.07
N ILE A 259 22.97 -13.65 18.89
CA ILE A 259 24.12 -12.87 18.42
C ILE A 259 24.91 -13.62 17.35
N ASP A 260 24.90 -14.95 17.38
CA ASP A 260 25.52 -15.78 16.36
C ASP A 260 24.80 -15.63 15.01
N ASP A 261 23.48 -15.47 14.97
CA ASP A 261 22.75 -15.23 13.71
C ASP A 261 23.08 -13.88 13.09
N ILE A 262 23.44 -12.90 13.94
CA ILE A 262 23.88 -11.58 13.51
C ILE A 262 25.36 -11.63 13.08
N ALA A 263 26.17 -12.44 13.77
CA ALA A 263 27.59 -12.66 13.48
C ALA A 263 27.83 -13.58 12.28
N ASN A 264 26.88 -14.47 11.96
CA ASN A 264 26.89 -15.37 10.80
C ASN A 264 26.88 -14.58 9.47
N ILE A 265 26.53 -13.29 9.51
CA ILE A 265 26.97 -12.32 8.51
C ILE A 265 28.46 -12.04 8.76
N HIS A 266 29.31 -13.06 8.58
CA HIS A 266 30.76 -12.98 8.80
C HIS A 266 31.40 -12.05 7.78
N HIS A 267 31.31 -10.75 8.06
CA HIS A 267 31.81 -9.69 7.22
C HIS A 267 32.61 -8.74 8.11
N ASP A 268 33.85 -8.43 7.75
CA ASP A 268 34.74 -7.58 8.56
C ASP A 268 34.15 -6.18 8.82
N ASN A 269 33.26 -5.74 7.93
CA ASN A 269 32.51 -4.49 8.02
C ASN A 269 31.23 -4.57 8.88
N CYS A 270 30.90 -5.70 9.47
CA CYS A 270 29.69 -5.87 10.30
C CYS A 270 30.05 -5.99 11.80
N LEU A 271 29.35 -5.23 12.63
CA LEU A 271 29.31 -5.39 14.09
C LEU A 271 27.92 -5.87 14.50
N GLY A 272 27.82 -7.04 15.10
CA GLY A 272 26.57 -7.52 15.69
C GLY A 272 26.34 -6.95 17.09
N ALA A 273 25.12 -6.49 17.36
CA ALA A 273 24.70 -6.05 18.69
C ALA A 273 23.28 -6.50 19.02
N LEU A 274 22.95 -6.57 20.30
CA LEU A 274 21.58 -6.83 20.78
C LEU A 274 21.09 -5.61 21.57
N CYS A 275 19.83 -5.24 21.34
CA CYS A 275 19.21 -4.09 22.00
C CYS A 275 17.74 -4.36 22.37
N ASP A 276 17.30 -3.83 23.51
CA ASP A 276 15.90 -3.52 23.73
C ASP A 276 15.72 -2.01 23.61
N VAL A 277 15.09 -1.56 22.52
CA VAL A 277 14.90 -0.12 22.24
C VAL A 277 14.05 0.58 23.31
N ARG A 278 13.26 -0.17 24.09
CA ARG A 278 12.52 0.36 25.24
C ARG A 278 13.43 0.81 26.38
N SER A 279 14.68 0.33 26.41
CA SER A 279 15.69 0.73 27.39
C SER A 279 16.69 1.72 26.78
N ARG A 280 16.68 2.95 27.29
CA ARG A 280 17.63 3.98 26.85
C ARG A 280 19.09 3.56 27.03
N ASP A 281 19.41 2.87 28.13
CA ASP A 281 20.77 2.41 28.41
C ASP A 281 21.22 1.32 27.43
N SER A 282 20.29 0.44 27.02
CA SER A 282 20.57 -0.56 25.98
C SER A 282 20.88 0.10 24.64
N VAL A 283 20.14 1.15 24.28
CA VAL A 283 20.40 1.93 23.05
C VAL A 283 21.74 2.65 23.14
N ALA A 284 22.04 3.28 24.28
CA ALA A 284 23.32 3.95 24.53
C ALA A 284 24.52 3.01 24.38
N LYS A 285 24.39 1.78 24.87
CA LYS A 285 25.43 0.75 24.70
C LYS A 285 25.70 0.46 23.22
N VAL A 286 24.67 0.26 22.40
CA VAL A 286 24.84 0.03 20.95
C VAL A 286 25.58 1.17 20.27
N VAL A 287 25.19 2.42 20.59
CA VAL A 287 25.83 3.60 20.03
C VAL A 287 27.29 3.69 20.44
N GLN A 288 27.61 3.36 21.69
CA GLN A 288 28.97 3.31 22.19
C GLN A 288 29.79 2.21 21.49
N ASP A 289 29.24 0.99 21.38
CA ASP A 289 29.90 -0.14 20.72
C ASP A 289 30.21 0.20 19.23
N ALA A 290 29.28 0.87 18.53
CA ALA A 290 29.49 1.36 17.17
C ALA A 290 30.61 2.42 17.08
N LEU A 291 30.64 3.38 18.01
CA LEU A 291 31.70 4.39 18.09
C LEU A 291 33.04 3.79 18.46
N ASP A 292 33.10 2.77 19.30
CA ASP A 292 34.36 2.10 19.65
C ASP A 292 34.92 1.31 18.48
N ARG A 293 34.05 0.62 17.72
CA ARG A 293 34.45 -0.18 16.56
C ARG A 293 34.81 0.66 15.34
N PHE A 294 33.98 1.63 14.98
CA PHE A 294 34.06 2.36 13.71
C PHE A 294 34.45 3.83 13.87
N ARG A 295 34.56 4.35 15.10
CA ARG A 295 34.95 5.74 15.44
C ARG A 295 33.98 6.84 15.00
N ARG A 296 32.99 6.49 14.19
CA ARG A 296 31.93 7.38 13.69
C ARG A 296 30.68 6.60 13.35
N PHE A 297 29.58 7.31 13.15
CA PHE A 297 28.44 6.83 12.39
C PHE A 297 27.80 7.98 11.59
N ASP A 298 27.26 7.65 10.43
CA ASP A 298 26.69 8.61 9.48
C ASP A 298 25.17 8.45 9.36
N VAL A 299 24.70 7.21 9.49
CA VAL A 299 23.31 6.83 9.26
C VAL A 299 22.77 6.03 10.44
N VAL A 300 21.57 6.38 10.90
CA VAL A 300 20.79 5.60 11.85
C VAL A 300 19.50 5.18 11.16
N ALA A 301 19.36 3.89 10.89
CA ALA A 301 18.13 3.31 10.39
C ALA A 301 17.38 2.63 11.54
N ASN A 302 16.11 3.00 11.73
CA ASN A 302 15.25 2.33 12.70
C ASN A 302 14.20 1.48 11.98
N CYS A 303 14.48 0.17 11.88
CA CYS A 303 13.56 -0.85 11.38
C CYS A 303 12.86 -1.58 12.54
N SER A 304 13.09 -1.19 13.80
CA SER A 304 12.45 -1.83 14.94
C SER A 304 10.98 -1.45 15.03
N GLY A 305 10.15 -2.43 15.34
CA GLY A 305 8.72 -2.21 15.54
C GLY A 305 7.91 -3.48 15.31
N HIS A 306 6.72 -3.49 15.90
CA HIS A 306 5.76 -4.58 15.74
C HIS A 306 4.35 -4.01 15.78
N GLY A 307 3.37 -4.81 15.38
CA GLY A 307 1.97 -4.43 15.46
C GLY A 307 1.11 -5.57 15.93
N VAL A 308 -0.09 -5.25 16.40
CA VAL A 308 -1.10 -6.25 16.75
C VAL A 308 -2.31 -6.09 15.82
N ILE A 309 -2.66 -7.19 15.17
CA ILE A 309 -3.85 -7.33 14.34
C ILE A 309 -4.99 -7.82 15.23
N GLY A 310 -5.98 -6.97 15.40
CA GLY A 310 -7.17 -7.21 16.23
C GLY A 310 -8.05 -5.96 16.25
N SER A 311 -9.33 -6.12 16.60
CA SER A 311 -10.18 -4.94 16.84
C SER A 311 -9.57 -4.06 17.93
N CYS A 312 -9.93 -2.78 17.96
CA CYS A 312 -9.39 -1.87 18.98
C CYS A 312 -9.74 -2.35 20.41
N GLU A 313 -10.93 -2.93 20.59
CA GLU A 313 -11.41 -3.46 21.87
C GLU A 313 -10.78 -4.81 22.24
N ASP A 314 -10.40 -5.64 21.26
CA ASP A 314 -9.81 -6.97 21.51
C ASP A 314 -8.29 -6.93 21.79
N GLN A 315 -7.66 -5.76 21.77
CA GLN A 315 -6.24 -5.60 22.13
C GLN A 315 -6.12 -5.27 23.62
N ASP A 316 -5.40 -6.11 24.35
CA ASP A 316 -5.18 -5.89 25.78
C ASP A 316 -4.20 -4.73 26.06
N GLU A 317 -4.25 -4.21 27.29
CA GLU A 317 -3.44 -3.07 27.70
C GLU A 317 -1.93 -3.33 27.56
N HIS A 318 -1.50 -4.57 27.78
CA HIS A 318 -0.09 -4.94 27.67
C HIS A 318 0.41 -4.79 26.24
N ASP A 319 -0.35 -5.29 25.26
CA ASP A 319 -0.03 -5.18 23.84
C ASP A 319 -0.10 -3.75 23.33
N LEU A 320 -1.10 -2.97 23.77
CA LEU A 320 -1.21 -1.56 23.43
C LEU A 320 0.03 -0.80 23.91
N ARG A 321 0.38 -0.94 25.20
CA ARG A 321 1.55 -0.27 25.78
C ARG A 321 2.82 -0.71 25.10
N ASN A 322 3.02 -2.01 24.88
CA ASN A 322 4.21 -2.52 24.22
C ASN A 322 4.40 -1.95 22.80
N GLN A 323 3.32 -1.80 22.02
CA GLN A 323 3.41 -1.17 20.71
C GLN A 323 3.92 0.26 20.81
N PHE A 324 3.43 1.06 21.76
CA PHE A 324 3.92 2.43 21.99
C PHE A 324 5.36 2.47 22.51
N GLU A 325 5.68 1.63 23.48
CA GLU A 325 7.02 1.54 24.08
C GLU A 325 8.07 1.17 23.02
N THR A 326 7.77 0.22 22.13
CA THR A 326 8.70 -0.18 21.07
C THR A 326 8.70 0.81 19.91
N ASN A 327 7.54 1.09 19.31
CA ASN A 327 7.47 1.82 18.05
C ASN A 327 7.75 3.31 18.23
N PHE A 328 7.26 3.90 19.33
CA PHE A 328 7.35 5.35 19.57
C PHE A 328 8.46 5.68 20.58
N ILE A 329 8.36 5.20 21.82
CA ILE A 329 9.36 5.52 22.87
C ILE A 329 10.74 4.99 22.49
N GLY A 330 10.82 3.78 21.91
CA GLY A 330 12.08 3.23 21.40
C GLY A 330 12.71 4.09 20.29
N THR A 331 11.90 4.60 19.36
CA THR A 331 12.36 5.56 18.35
C THR A 331 12.91 6.84 19.01
N LEU A 332 12.23 7.34 20.04
CA LEU A 332 12.68 8.51 20.78
C LEU A 332 13.98 8.26 21.54
N HIS A 333 14.17 7.09 22.15
CA HIS A 333 15.43 6.70 22.80
C HIS A 333 16.59 6.67 21.82
N ILE A 334 16.38 6.12 20.61
CA ILE A 334 17.38 6.15 19.54
C ILE A 334 17.76 7.58 19.21
N ILE A 335 16.78 8.43 18.88
CA ILE A 335 17.00 9.84 18.54
C ILE A 335 17.72 10.60 19.66
N HIS A 336 17.25 10.50 20.91
CA HIS A 336 17.86 11.19 22.05
C HIS A 336 19.31 10.77 22.28
N THR A 337 19.67 9.54 21.93
CA THR A 337 21.02 9.01 22.12
C THR A 337 21.94 9.42 20.97
N THR A 338 21.44 9.43 19.73
CA THR A 338 22.27 9.67 18.53
C THR A 338 22.28 11.13 18.06
N LEU A 339 21.20 11.89 18.29
CA LEU A 339 21.08 13.27 17.80
C LEU A 339 22.14 14.21 18.37
N PRO A 340 22.53 14.16 19.66
CA PRO A 340 23.62 14.99 20.17
C PRO A 340 24.94 14.75 19.44
N TYR A 341 25.20 13.52 18.99
CA TYR A 341 26.37 13.19 18.18
C TYR A 341 26.25 13.80 16.77
N PHE A 342 25.14 13.57 16.06
CA PHE A 342 24.91 14.16 14.75
C PHE A 342 24.94 15.70 14.75
N ARG A 343 24.42 16.32 15.80
CA ARG A 343 24.49 17.78 15.99
C ARG A 343 25.94 18.27 16.11
N ARG A 344 26.80 17.59 16.86
CA ARG A 344 28.24 17.93 16.96
C ARG A 344 28.99 17.66 15.65
N GLN A 345 28.62 16.59 14.95
CA GLN A 345 29.16 16.22 13.66
C GLN A 345 28.71 17.19 12.54
N ASN A 346 27.64 17.94 12.75
CA ASN A 346 26.99 18.80 11.76
C ASN A 346 26.62 18.05 10.46
N SER A 347 26.26 16.77 10.63
CA SER A 347 25.82 15.88 9.57
C SER A 347 25.25 14.60 10.19
N GLY A 348 24.16 14.11 9.62
CA GLY A 348 23.57 12.82 9.96
C GLY A 348 22.37 12.49 9.10
N ARG A 349 22.03 11.21 9.02
CA ARG A 349 20.85 10.71 8.31
C ARG A 349 20.06 9.77 9.21
N TYR A 350 18.77 10.06 9.37
CA TYR A 350 17.81 9.12 9.96
C TYR A 350 16.94 8.50 8.88
N LEU A 351 16.84 7.17 8.88
CA LEU A 351 15.91 6.43 8.03
C LEU A 351 14.95 5.66 8.94
N ILE A 352 13.77 6.23 9.18
CA ILE A 352 12.84 5.74 10.18
C ILE A 352 11.73 4.97 9.48
N PHE A 353 11.60 3.67 9.75
CA PHE A 353 10.54 2.86 9.16
C PHE A 353 9.20 3.17 9.85
N SER A 354 8.39 3.96 9.16
CA SER A 354 6.97 4.14 9.43
C SER A 354 6.19 2.97 8.81
N SER A 355 5.06 3.25 8.17
CA SER A 355 4.20 2.34 7.44
C SER A 355 3.20 3.19 6.66
N THR A 356 2.54 2.62 5.65
CA THR A 356 1.31 3.22 5.11
C THR A 356 0.30 3.57 6.22
N SER A 357 0.28 2.80 7.31
CA SER A 357 -0.53 3.05 8.51
C SER A 357 -0.14 4.28 9.34
N GLY A 358 0.96 4.97 9.01
CA GLY A 358 1.32 6.26 9.61
C GLY A 358 0.60 7.45 8.99
N ALA A 359 -0.01 7.27 7.80
CA ALA A 359 -0.76 8.29 7.10
C ALA A 359 -2.25 7.93 6.88
N LEU A 360 -2.65 6.68 7.12
CA LEU A 360 -4.07 6.26 7.08
C LEU A 360 -4.43 5.22 8.17
N GLY A 361 -5.68 5.29 8.64
CA GLY A 361 -6.24 4.32 9.58
C GLY A 361 -6.64 3.03 8.87
N VAL A 362 -6.26 1.88 9.43
CA VAL A 362 -6.60 0.56 8.88
C VAL A 362 -7.45 -0.23 9.89
N PRO A 363 -8.65 -0.72 9.51
CA PRO A 363 -9.46 -1.53 10.40
C PRO A 363 -8.73 -2.81 10.85
N GLY A 364 -8.68 -3.01 12.16
CA GLY A 364 -7.93 -4.10 12.80
C GLY A 364 -6.48 -3.75 13.17
N LEU A 365 -6.05 -2.49 13.00
CA LEU A 365 -4.70 -2.00 13.33
C LEU A 365 -4.71 -0.70 14.15
N GLY A 366 -5.80 -0.36 14.85
CA GLY A 366 -5.99 0.93 15.52
C GLY A 366 -4.78 1.41 16.36
N PRO A 367 -4.36 0.66 17.39
CA PRO A 367 -3.17 1.02 18.18
C PRO A 367 -1.88 1.11 17.37
N TYR A 368 -1.65 0.18 16.43
CA TYR A 368 -0.49 0.22 15.55
C TYR A 368 -0.45 1.50 14.70
N CYS A 369 -1.57 1.85 14.05
CA CYS A 369 -1.73 3.12 13.33
C CYS A 369 -1.37 4.29 14.25
N ALA A 370 -1.97 4.36 15.44
CA ALA A 370 -1.69 5.45 16.40
C ALA A 370 -0.19 5.60 16.70
N THR A 371 0.53 4.48 16.88
CA THR A 371 1.99 4.54 17.09
C THR A 371 2.74 5.08 15.88
N LYS A 372 2.32 4.74 14.66
CA LYS A 372 2.98 5.19 13.43
C LYS A 372 2.67 6.66 13.13
N TYR A 373 1.43 7.12 13.34
CA TYR A 373 1.09 8.56 13.33
C TYR A 373 1.96 9.36 14.31
N ALA A 374 2.13 8.85 15.54
CA ALA A 374 2.97 9.50 16.55
C ALA A 374 4.44 9.59 16.13
N VAL A 375 4.98 8.53 15.51
CA VAL A 375 6.32 8.55 14.93
C VAL A 375 6.43 9.58 13.81
N GLU A 376 5.48 9.63 12.87
CA GLU A 376 5.53 10.60 11.78
C GLU A 376 5.49 12.05 12.28
N GLY A 377 4.58 12.35 13.22
CA GLY A 377 4.49 13.67 13.84
C GLY A 377 5.77 14.06 14.57
N LEU A 378 6.41 13.11 15.28
CA LEU A 378 7.70 13.33 15.94
C LEU A 378 8.81 13.69 14.94
N ILE A 379 8.95 12.90 13.86
CA ILE A 379 10.03 13.13 12.88
C ILE A 379 9.80 14.40 12.08
N GLU A 380 8.55 14.68 11.71
CA GLU A 380 8.20 15.91 11.00
C GLU A 380 8.50 17.15 11.84
N ALA A 381 8.11 17.15 13.12
CA ALA A 381 8.43 18.24 14.05
C ALA A 381 9.96 18.39 14.25
N MET A 382 10.67 17.29 14.48
CA MET A 382 12.11 17.29 14.71
C MET A 382 12.90 17.90 13.54
N LEU A 383 12.47 17.70 12.29
CA LEU A 383 13.23 18.19 11.15
C LEU A 383 13.34 19.71 11.08
N TYR A 384 12.34 20.44 11.58
CA TYR A 384 12.42 21.90 11.70
C TYR A 384 13.50 22.33 12.69
N GLU A 385 13.74 21.55 13.75
CA GLU A 385 14.75 21.84 14.77
C GLU A 385 16.16 21.48 14.28
N THR A 386 16.30 20.41 13.49
CA THR A 386 17.60 19.85 13.13
C THR A 386 18.18 20.36 11.81
N ASP A 387 17.42 21.13 11.02
CA ASP A 387 17.87 21.64 9.71
C ASP A 387 19.17 22.46 9.82
N SER A 388 19.29 23.26 10.89
CA SER A 388 20.50 24.07 11.18
C SER A 388 21.76 23.25 11.45
N PHE A 389 21.64 21.95 11.69
CA PHE A 389 22.74 21.02 11.97
C PHE A 389 23.05 20.08 10.79
N ASN A 390 22.42 20.30 9.62
CA ASN A 390 22.54 19.44 8.44
C ASN A 390 22.24 17.95 8.74
N VAL A 391 21.31 17.72 9.67
CA VAL A 391 20.77 16.41 9.99
C VAL A 391 19.43 16.26 9.26
N ARG A 392 19.32 15.22 8.44
CA ARG A 392 18.13 14.92 7.65
C ARG A 392 17.47 13.63 8.14
N ALA A 393 16.17 13.52 7.94
CA ALA A 393 15.41 12.32 8.25
C ALA A 393 14.45 12.00 7.10
N THR A 394 14.25 10.71 6.85
CA THR A 394 13.23 10.20 5.93
C THR A 394 12.41 9.13 6.63
N LEU A 395 11.09 9.30 6.60
CA LEU A 395 10.08 8.32 6.95
C LEU A 395 9.92 7.35 5.77
N ILE A 396 10.25 6.08 6.01
CA ILE A 396 10.07 5.01 5.05
C ILE A 396 8.69 4.40 5.28
N GLU A 397 7.82 4.49 4.29
CA GLU A 397 6.41 4.09 4.37
C GLU A 397 6.14 2.89 3.45
N PRO A 398 6.57 1.68 3.85
CA PRO A 398 6.25 0.49 3.09
C PRO A 398 4.77 0.14 3.23
N GLY A 399 4.21 -0.32 2.11
CA GLY A 399 3.00 -1.13 2.11
C GLY A 399 3.30 -2.57 2.56
N LEU A 400 2.55 -3.52 2.01
CA LEU A 400 2.73 -4.95 2.30
C LEU A 400 3.98 -5.46 1.57
N VAL A 401 5.01 -5.83 2.34
CA VAL A 401 6.33 -6.25 1.85
C VAL A 401 6.51 -7.77 1.84
N ARG A 402 6.81 -8.30 0.66
CA ARG A 402 7.21 -9.68 0.43
C ARG A 402 8.61 -9.94 0.94
N ARG A 403 8.78 -11.14 1.49
CA ARG A 403 10.07 -11.74 1.80
C ARG A 403 10.64 -12.34 0.52
N ASP A 404 11.60 -11.64 -0.06
CA ASP A 404 12.31 -12.12 -1.24
C ASP A 404 13.37 -13.17 -0.90
N GLU A 405 13.79 -13.22 0.37
CA GLU A 405 14.88 -14.09 0.84
C GLU A 405 14.32 -15.19 1.74
N PRO A 406 14.74 -16.46 1.56
CA PRO A 406 14.34 -17.56 2.43
C PRO A 406 14.93 -17.37 3.84
N ASP A 407 14.17 -17.74 4.87
CA ASP A 407 14.69 -17.82 6.23
C ASP A 407 15.66 -18.99 6.34
N THR A 408 16.84 -18.73 6.89
CA THR A 408 17.93 -19.71 7.03
C THR A 408 17.98 -20.36 8.42
N GLY A 409 16.98 -20.12 9.28
CA GLY A 409 16.96 -20.57 10.67
C GLY A 409 15.86 -21.59 10.98
N ASP A 410 16.03 -22.32 12.09
CA ASP A 410 15.12 -23.37 12.58
C ASP A 410 13.73 -22.84 13.02
N SER A 411 13.57 -21.52 13.16
CA SER A 411 12.31 -20.86 13.47
C SER A 411 12.06 -19.74 12.46
N PRO A 412 11.38 -20.02 11.32
CA PRO A 412 11.08 -18.99 10.34
C PRO A 412 10.16 -17.93 10.95
N LEU A 413 10.36 -16.68 10.55
CA LEU A 413 9.44 -15.62 10.93
C LEU A 413 8.06 -15.91 10.33
N PRO A 414 6.95 -15.45 10.93
CA PRO A 414 5.65 -15.54 10.30
C PRO A 414 5.63 -14.84 8.94
N THR A 415 4.84 -15.36 8.00
CA THR A 415 4.57 -14.73 6.68
C THR A 415 4.05 -13.29 6.81
N TRP A 416 3.47 -13.00 7.97
CA TRP A 416 2.89 -11.74 8.39
C TRP A 416 3.89 -10.83 9.10
N GLY A 417 5.18 -11.14 9.06
CA GLY A 417 6.20 -10.30 9.67
C GLY A 417 6.13 -10.26 11.20
N HIS A 418 6.23 -9.04 11.73
CA HIS A 418 6.20 -8.76 13.17
C HIS A 418 4.78 -8.43 13.67
N PHE A 419 3.74 -8.96 13.01
CA PHE A 419 2.36 -8.80 13.47
C PHE A 419 1.92 -9.98 14.35
N LEU A 420 1.42 -9.67 15.54
CA LEU A 420 0.69 -10.62 16.39
C LEU A 420 -0.79 -10.58 16.02
N ILE A 421 -1.41 -11.73 15.74
CA ILE A 421 -2.83 -11.81 15.40
C ILE A 421 -3.62 -12.27 16.64
N LYS A 422 -4.56 -11.44 17.10
CA LYS A 422 -5.47 -11.77 18.21
C LYS A 422 -6.72 -12.49 17.73
N PRO A 423 -7.31 -13.37 18.57
CA PRO A 423 -8.65 -13.89 18.32
C PRO A 423 -9.67 -12.75 18.39
N SER A 424 -10.71 -12.83 17.58
CA SER A 424 -11.80 -11.85 17.58
C SER A 424 -12.87 -12.22 18.59
N SER A 425 -13.35 -11.27 19.38
CA SER A 425 -14.53 -11.47 20.21
C SER A 425 -15.81 -11.59 19.36
N ASN A 426 -16.92 -12.00 19.99
CA ASN A 426 -18.16 -12.30 19.29
C ASN A 426 -18.69 -11.12 18.45
N GLY A 427 -18.55 -9.89 18.96
CA GLY A 427 -18.99 -8.67 18.25
C GLY A 427 -18.22 -8.40 16.94
N TYR A 428 -16.96 -8.82 16.87
CA TYR A 428 -16.07 -8.59 15.74
C TYR A 428 -15.80 -9.83 14.88
N GLY A 429 -16.25 -11.01 15.30
CA GLY A 429 -15.87 -12.30 14.72
C GLY A 429 -16.62 -12.72 13.46
N ASN A 430 -17.65 -11.98 13.04
CA ASN A 430 -18.41 -12.33 11.83
C ASN A 430 -17.59 -12.14 10.54
N ALA A 431 -17.85 -12.94 9.50
CA ALA A 431 -17.01 -13.00 8.30
C ALA A 431 -16.84 -11.66 7.56
N THR A 432 -17.87 -10.81 7.60
CA THR A 432 -17.91 -9.49 6.95
C THR A 432 -17.43 -8.35 7.85
N SER A 433 -17.01 -8.65 9.08
CA SER A 433 -16.61 -7.64 10.05
C SER A 433 -15.45 -6.80 9.50
N PRO A 434 -15.56 -5.46 9.50
CA PRO A 434 -14.47 -4.58 9.13
C PRO A 434 -13.23 -4.76 10.01
N ALA A 435 -13.41 -5.08 11.30
CA ALA A 435 -12.31 -5.30 12.25
C ALA A 435 -11.36 -6.46 11.85
N LEU A 436 -11.83 -7.36 10.98
CA LEU A 436 -11.03 -8.46 10.44
C LEU A 436 -10.31 -8.11 9.13
N HIS A 437 -10.37 -6.86 8.66
CA HIS A 437 -9.77 -6.43 7.39
C HIS A 437 -8.27 -6.71 7.34
N ALA A 438 -7.50 -6.18 8.30
CA ALA A 438 -6.05 -6.41 8.34
C ALA A 438 -5.71 -7.90 8.41
N ARG A 439 -6.46 -8.69 9.19
CA ARG A 439 -6.29 -10.15 9.27
C ARG A 439 -6.49 -10.81 7.92
N ARG A 440 -7.55 -10.45 7.18
CA ARG A 440 -7.84 -10.98 5.83
C ARG A 440 -6.76 -10.58 4.83
N MET A 441 -6.36 -9.30 4.81
CA MET A 441 -5.35 -8.78 3.89
C MET A 441 -4.04 -9.53 4.02
N VAL A 442 -3.60 -9.68 5.26
CA VAL A 442 -2.43 -10.45 5.64
C VAL A 442 -2.66 -11.90 5.20
N GLN A 443 -3.60 -12.66 5.79
CA GLN A 443 -3.90 -14.06 5.44
C GLN A 443 -4.01 -14.39 3.95
N TRP A 444 -4.60 -13.50 3.16
CA TRP A 444 -4.81 -13.69 1.73
C TRP A 444 -3.53 -13.48 0.91
N LEU A 445 -2.72 -12.48 1.24
CA LEU A 445 -1.52 -12.18 0.45
C LEU A 445 -0.41 -13.20 0.64
N GLY A 446 -0.25 -13.76 1.84
CA GLY A 446 0.86 -14.69 2.13
C GLY A 446 2.22 -14.10 1.70
N ASP A 447 2.97 -14.89 0.95
CA ASP A 447 4.25 -14.49 0.33
C ASP A 447 4.06 -13.76 -1.03
N ARG A 448 2.83 -13.52 -1.49
CA ARG A 448 2.53 -12.83 -2.76
C ARG A 448 2.41 -11.30 -2.60
N GLN A 449 3.00 -10.75 -1.55
CA GLN A 449 2.97 -9.31 -1.30
C GLN A 449 3.66 -8.55 -2.45
N PRO A 450 3.14 -7.38 -2.85
CA PRO A 450 3.58 -6.69 -4.07
C PRO A 450 4.94 -6.01 -3.92
N THR A 451 5.26 -5.51 -2.72
CA THR A 451 6.47 -4.74 -2.46
C THR A 451 7.64 -5.67 -2.14
N SER A 452 8.80 -5.48 -2.78
CA SER A 452 9.99 -6.31 -2.58
C SER A 452 10.89 -5.73 -1.50
N ALA A 453 11.21 -6.51 -0.45
CA ALA A 453 12.12 -6.10 0.62
C ALA A 453 13.52 -5.73 0.09
N VAL A 454 14.05 -6.49 -0.89
CA VAL A 454 15.37 -6.24 -1.47
C VAL A 454 15.39 -4.93 -2.27
N LYS A 455 14.35 -4.68 -3.08
CA LYS A 455 14.23 -3.40 -3.82
C LYS A 455 14.04 -2.21 -2.88
N CYS A 456 13.28 -2.39 -1.80
CA CYS A 456 13.14 -1.38 -0.77
C CYS A 456 14.49 -1.09 -0.09
N ALA A 457 15.26 -2.12 0.26
CA ALA A 457 16.60 -1.95 0.83
C ALA A 457 17.54 -1.17 -0.10
N GLU A 458 17.49 -1.44 -1.41
CA GLU A 458 18.25 -0.67 -2.41
C GLU A 458 17.88 0.82 -2.41
N LEU A 459 16.59 1.15 -2.40
CA LEU A 459 16.13 2.55 -2.37
C LEU A 459 16.48 3.25 -1.05
N VAL A 460 16.33 2.54 0.07
CA VAL A 460 16.67 3.06 1.42
C VAL A 460 18.18 3.28 1.53
N TRP A 461 19.00 2.41 0.95
CA TRP A 461 20.43 2.64 0.85
C TRP A 461 20.73 3.90 0.03
N GLN A 462 20.12 4.06 -1.15
CA GLN A 462 20.33 5.27 -1.97
C GLN A 462 19.96 6.55 -1.21
N LEU A 463 18.89 6.54 -0.40
CA LEU A 463 18.47 7.69 0.41
C LEU A 463 19.55 8.16 1.39
N ALA A 464 20.32 7.26 1.98
CA ALA A 464 21.40 7.65 2.89
C ALA A 464 22.49 8.46 2.20
N HIS A 465 22.71 8.21 0.92
CA HIS A 465 23.70 8.92 0.11
C HIS A 465 23.13 10.11 -0.66
N CYS A 466 21.81 10.36 -0.59
CA CYS A 466 21.20 11.52 -1.22
C CYS A 466 21.62 12.83 -0.53
N THR A 467 21.84 13.86 -1.35
CA THR A 467 22.03 15.22 -0.86
C THR A 467 20.71 15.82 -0.38
N TYR A 468 19.61 15.56 -1.09
CA TYR A 468 18.28 16.12 -0.81
C TYR A 468 17.21 15.03 -0.64
N PRO A 469 17.29 14.21 0.42
CA PRO A 469 16.31 13.17 0.65
C PRO A 469 14.93 13.77 0.97
N PRO A 470 13.82 13.15 0.52
CA PRO A 470 12.47 13.58 0.90
C PRO A 470 12.19 13.29 2.38
N LEU A 471 11.18 13.96 2.95
CA LEU A 471 10.66 13.61 4.27
C LEU A 471 9.98 12.24 4.27
N ARG A 472 9.21 11.90 3.24
CA ARG A 472 8.48 10.62 3.13
C ARG A 472 8.87 9.89 1.85
N LEU A 473 9.13 8.59 1.96
CA LEU A 473 9.26 7.69 0.82
C LEU A 473 8.25 6.55 0.93
N LEU A 474 7.22 6.61 0.09
CA LEU A 474 6.22 5.55 -0.06
C LEU A 474 6.75 4.40 -0.90
N LEU A 475 6.64 3.17 -0.41
CA LEU A 475 7.15 1.98 -1.07
C LEU A 475 6.02 0.98 -1.37
N GLY A 476 5.61 0.95 -2.63
CA GLY A 476 4.55 0.08 -3.16
C GLY A 476 3.41 0.89 -3.80
N SER A 477 2.89 0.43 -4.94
CA SER A 477 1.81 1.12 -5.66
C SER A 477 0.56 1.30 -4.81
N TYR A 478 0.16 0.26 -4.07
CA TYR A 478 -0.99 0.30 -3.17
C TYR A 478 -0.83 1.36 -2.07
N ALA A 479 0.36 1.48 -1.46
CA ALA A 479 0.63 2.51 -0.46
C ALA A 479 0.43 3.93 -1.03
N ILE A 480 0.92 4.16 -2.26
CA ILE A 480 0.79 5.45 -2.94
C ILE A 480 -0.67 5.78 -3.23
N GLU A 481 -1.43 4.82 -3.75
CA GLU A 481 -2.84 5.02 -4.10
C GLU A 481 -3.70 5.25 -2.85
N SER A 482 -3.55 4.41 -1.81
CA SER A 482 -4.31 4.56 -0.56
C SER A 482 -4.02 5.88 0.15
N ILE A 483 -2.76 6.32 0.21
CA ILE A 483 -2.41 7.60 0.83
C ILE A 483 -2.91 8.76 -0.01
N ARG A 484 -2.83 8.70 -1.35
CA ARG A 484 -3.40 9.73 -2.23
C ARG A 484 -4.89 9.90 -2.00
N ASP A 485 -5.64 8.80 -1.94
CA ASP A 485 -7.08 8.87 -1.75
C ASP A 485 -7.46 9.33 -0.34
N ARG A 486 -6.69 8.93 0.70
CA ARG A 486 -6.86 9.50 2.05
C ARG A 486 -6.64 11.01 2.05
N MET A 487 -5.57 11.50 1.43
CA MET A 487 -5.29 12.94 1.38
C MET A 487 -6.38 13.70 0.64
N ARG A 488 -6.94 13.13 -0.43
CA ARG A 488 -8.09 13.72 -1.12
C ARG A 488 -9.31 13.83 -0.19
N SER A 489 -9.65 12.74 0.49
CA SER A 489 -10.75 12.71 1.46
C SER A 489 -10.57 13.73 2.59
N VAL A 490 -9.35 13.89 3.11
CA VAL A 490 -9.04 14.94 4.11
C VAL A 490 -9.29 16.33 3.54
N THR A 491 -8.80 16.60 2.32
CA THR A 491 -8.99 17.90 1.67
C THR A 491 -10.47 18.18 1.43
N GLU A 492 -11.24 17.21 0.93
CA GLU A 492 -12.69 17.35 0.72
C GLU A 492 -13.41 17.66 2.04
N GLU A 493 -13.10 16.94 3.10
CA GLU A 493 -13.64 17.21 4.45
C GLU A 493 -13.29 18.63 4.91
N LEU A 494 -12.03 19.05 4.79
CA LEU A 494 -11.62 20.43 5.13
C LEU A 494 -12.41 21.47 4.33
N GLU A 495 -12.61 21.27 3.04
CA GLU A 495 -13.33 22.19 2.17
C GLU A 495 -14.82 22.28 2.52
N ASP A 496 -15.45 21.16 2.91
CA ASP A 496 -16.84 21.12 3.35
C ASP A 496 -17.04 21.95 4.64
N TRP A 497 -16.10 21.83 5.59
CA TRP A 497 -16.21 22.46 6.90
C TRP A 497 -15.54 23.85 7.00
N LYS A 498 -14.81 24.32 5.98
CA LYS A 498 -14.05 25.58 6.04
C LYS A 498 -14.88 26.82 6.36
N HIS A 499 -16.17 26.81 6.03
CA HIS A 499 -17.09 27.92 6.28
C HIS A 499 -17.31 28.18 7.79
N LEU A 500 -16.96 27.24 8.66
CA LEU A 500 -16.97 27.40 10.12
C LEU A 500 -15.71 28.09 10.68
N ASN A 501 -14.78 28.53 9.83
CA ASN A 501 -13.64 29.36 10.21
C ASN A 501 -14.10 30.80 10.46
N PHE A 502 -14.76 31.06 11.60
CA PHE A 502 -15.22 32.40 11.95
C PHE A 502 -14.05 33.38 11.96
N ALA A 503 -14.10 34.42 11.10
CA ALA A 503 -13.16 35.52 11.17
C ALA A 503 -13.28 36.19 12.54
N THR A 504 -12.17 36.39 13.25
CA THR A 504 -12.15 37.21 14.46
C THR A 504 -12.66 38.60 14.12
N ALA A 505 -13.72 39.04 14.80
CA ALA A 505 -14.36 40.34 14.61
C ALA A 505 -13.30 41.47 14.67
N GLY A 506 -13.03 42.08 13.53
CA GLY A 506 -12.05 43.16 13.39
C GLY A 506 -11.98 43.81 12.01
N GLN A 507 -12.88 43.46 11.08
CA GLN A 507 -12.99 44.11 9.78
C GLN A 507 -14.46 44.31 9.42
N GLU A 508 -15.11 45.26 10.08
CA GLU A 508 -16.29 45.96 9.57
C GLU A 508 -16.69 47.09 10.53
N SER A 509 -16.01 48.24 10.43
CA SER A 509 -16.62 49.54 10.74
C SER A 509 -15.83 50.68 10.10
N GLU A 510 -15.70 50.69 8.78
CA GLU A 510 -15.36 51.94 8.07
C GLU A 510 -15.81 51.79 6.61
N ARG A 511 -17.06 52.18 6.37
CA ARG A 511 -17.58 52.82 5.14
C ARG A 511 -19.11 52.86 5.21
N ASP A 512 -19.62 53.82 5.97
CA ASP A 512 -20.81 54.54 5.58
C ASP A 512 -20.44 56.03 5.65
N ASP A 513 -19.90 56.52 4.54
CA ASP A 513 -19.82 57.94 4.21
C ASP A 513 -20.44 58.11 2.81
N LYS A 514 -21.36 59.09 2.72
CA LYS A 514 -22.16 59.60 1.58
C LYS A 514 -23.55 58.94 1.44
N GLU A 515 -24.66 59.67 1.47
CA GLU A 515 -24.95 61.10 1.25
C GLU A 515 -26.29 61.46 1.92
#